data_AF-A0AA45HJU3-F1
#
_entry.id   AF-A0AA45HJU3-F1
#
_cell.length_a   1.000
_cell.length_b   1.000
_cell.length_c   1.000
_cell.angle_alpha   90.00
_cell.angle_beta   90.00
_cell.angle_gamma   90.00
#
_symmetry.space_group_name_H-M   'P 1'
#
loop_
_entity.id
_entity.type
_entity.pdbx_description
1 polymer ?
#
loop_
_entity_poly.entity_id
_entity_poly.type
_entity_poly.pdbx_seq_one_letter_code
_entity_poly.pdbx_strand_id
1 'polypeptide(L)'
;MILNAFFINLIASIISYFIIKYLIIKNYNLPNVFEYFTMYTLTGMLLILFYIKNISNNIMADIFIFIIFIFYYIRSYDASRKKFHERFRSMILSFGYTRNSYFETFLSKKLILKGTESFFYGTGVFYILNKLINISNDNVNIINILIPSILLFIASIVKTTKTGKIYKFVK
;
A
#
# COMPACT_ATOMS: atom_id res chain seq x y z
N MET A 1 11.54 -8.32 15.83
CA MET A 1 10.20 -8.48 15.20
C MET A 1 9.69 -7.21 14.54
N ILE A 2 9.67 -6.06 15.24
CA ILE A 2 9.13 -4.80 14.67
C ILE A 2 9.88 -4.38 13.40
N LEU A 3 11.21 -4.25 13.49
CA LEU A 3 12.03 -3.89 12.32
C LEU A 3 11.76 -4.79 11.10
N ASN A 4 11.65 -6.10 11.30
CA ASN A 4 11.44 -7.06 10.21
C ASN A 4 10.12 -6.81 9.47
N ALA A 5 9.03 -6.56 10.19
CA ALA A 5 7.73 -6.28 9.59
C ALA A 5 7.75 -4.99 8.75
N PHE A 6 8.46 -3.97 9.23
CA PHE A 6 8.66 -2.73 8.50
C PHE A 6 9.45 -2.97 7.20
N PHE A 7 10.57 -3.71 7.26
CA PHE A 7 11.38 -4.04 6.09
C PHE A 7 10.62 -4.88 5.06
N ILE A 8 9.88 -5.90 5.50
CA ILE A 8 9.09 -6.76 4.61
C ILE A 8 8.05 -5.93 3.85
N ASN A 9 7.34 -5.04 4.55
CA ASN A 9 6.38 -4.13 3.94
C ASN A 9 7.03 -3.14 2.97
N LEU A 10 8.23 -2.66 3.30
CA LEU A 10 8.96 -1.69 2.49
C LEU A 10 9.43 -2.35 1.19
N ILE A 11 10.01 -3.54 1.28
CA ILE A 11 10.43 -4.33 0.12
C ILE A 11 9.21 -4.65 -0.76
N ALA A 12 8.09 -5.10 -0.17
CA ALA A 12 6.86 -5.38 -0.91
C ALA A 12 6.32 -4.12 -1.64
N SER A 13 6.36 -2.95 -0.99
CA SER A 13 5.94 -1.69 -1.60
C SER A 13 6.85 -1.28 -2.77
N ILE A 14 8.17 -1.42 -2.62
CA ILE A 14 9.15 -1.09 -3.68
C ILE A 14 8.96 -2.00 -4.89
N ILE A 15 8.87 -3.32 -4.67
CA ILE A 15 8.63 -4.30 -5.74
C ILE A 15 7.34 -3.95 -6.50
N SER A 16 6.27 -3.68 -5.76
CA SER A 16 4.97 -3.33 -6.33
C SER A 16 5.01 -2.04 -7.16
N TYR A 17 5.78 -1.04 -6.73
CA TYR A 17 5.98 0.19 -7.48
C TYR A 17 6.67 -0.08 -8.83
N PHE A 18 7.73 -0.89 -8.84
CA PHE A 18 8.43 -1.24 -10.09
C PHE A 18 7.57 -2.08 -11.04
N ILE A 19 6.78 -3.02 -10.51
CA ILE A 19 5.82 -3.80 -11.32
C ILE A 19 4.83 -2.84 -12.00
N ILE A 20 4.25 -1.90 -11.24
CA ILE A 20 3.28 -0.94 -11.79
C ILE A 20 3.92 0.01 -12.80
N LYS A 21 5.12 0.52 -12.51
CA LYS A 21 5.89 1.34 -13.46
C LYS A 21 6.08 0.62 -14.79
N TYR A 22 6.53 -0.64 -14.73
CA TYR A 22 6.74 -1.47 -15.91
C TYR A 22 5.43 -1.66 -16.71
N LEU A 23 4.34 -2.03 -16.03
CA LEU A 23 3.04 -2.26 -16.67
C LEU A 23 2.48 -0.98 -17.32
N ILE A 24 2.66 0.19 -16.71
CA ILE A 24 2.23 1.48 -17.28
C ILE A 24 3.02 1.83 -18.53
N ILE A 25 4.36 1.70 -18.48
CA ILE A 25 5.23 2.04 -19.62
C ILE A 25 4.92 1.13 -20.81
N LYS A 26 4.75 -0.18 -20.56
CA LYS A 26 4.40 -1.17 -21.59
C LYS A 26 2.92 -1.19 -21.97
N ASN A 27 2.07 -0.42 -21.27
CA ASN A 27 0.63 -0.35 -21.47
C ASN A 27 -0.08 -1.71 -21.37
N TYR A 28 0.35 -2.53 -20.41
CA TYR A 28 -0.35 -3.75 -20.06
C TYR A 28 -1.52 -3.46 -19.12
N ASN A 29 -2.60 -4.21 -19.30
CA ASN A 29 -3.74 -4.19 -18.40
C ASN A 29 -3.44 -5.11 -17.21
N LEU A 30 -3.78 -4.64 -16.02
CA LEU A 30 -3.70 -5.47 -14.83
C LEU A 30 -4.87 -6.46 -14.81
N PRO A 31 -4.64 -7.73 -14.44
CA PRO A 31 -5.73 -8.68 -14.23
C PRO A 31 -6.71 -8.16 -13.17
N ASN A 32 -8.01 -8.38 -13.39
CA ASN A 32 -9.06 -7.92 -12.47
C ASN A 32 -8.96 -8.55 -11.07
N VAL A 33 -8.23 -9.68 -10.94
CA VAL A 33 -7.97 -10.34 -9.65
C VAL A 33 -7.35 -9.36 -8.63
N PHE A 34 -6.52 -8.42 -9.08
CA PHE A 34 -5.90 -7.45 -8.18
C PHE A 34 -6.89 -6.46 -7.56
N GLU A 35 -8.06 -6.22 -8.17
CA GLU A 35 -9.06 -5.29 -7.64
C GLU A 35 -9.64 -5.77 -6.30
N TYR A 36 -9.68 -7.09 -6.10
CA TYR A 36 -10.18 -7.71 -4.87
C TYR A 36 -9.25 -7.51 -3.67
N PHE A 37 -7.98 -7.11 -3.85
CA PHE A 37 -7.06 -6.85 -2.74
C PHE A 37 -7.29 -5.47 -2.11
N THR A 38 -8.45 -5.29 -1.48
CA THR A 38 -8.86 -4.05 -0.79
C THR A 38 -8.24 -3.96 0.62
N MET A 39 -8.43 -2.83 1.30
CA MET A 39 -8.06 -2.71 2.73
C MET A 39 -8.76 -3.78 3.58
N TYR A 40 -10.03 -4.07 3.30
CA TYR A 40 -10.79 -5.12 4.02
C TYR A 40 -10.25 -6.52 3.75
N THR A 41 -9.90 -6.78 2.49
CA THR A 41 -9.33 -8.07 2.08
C THR A 41 -7.96 -8.29 2.70
N LEU A 42 -7.13 -7.24 2.72
CA LEU A 42 -5.84 -7.26 3.41
C LEU A 42 -6.03 -7.64 4.88
N THR A 43 -6.90 -6.92 5.60
CA THR A 43 -7.14 -7.18 7.03
C THR A 43 -7.65 -8.60 7.28
N GLY A 44 -8.59 -9.09 6.45
CA GLY A 44 -9.17 -10.42 6.61
C GLY A 44 -8.18 -11.55 6.35
N MET A 45 -7.44 -11.47 5.24
CA MET A 45 -6.42 -12.48 4.90
C MET A 45 -5.26 -12.48 5.91
N LEU A 46 -4.81 -11.31 6.35
CA LEU A 46 -3.76 -11.23 7.37
C LEU A 46 -4.19 -11.85 8.69
N LEU A 47 -5.43 -11.63 9.13
CA LEU A 47 -5.94 -12.20 10.38
C LEU A 47 -5.88 -13.74 10.35
N ILE A 48 -6.34 -14.35 9.26
CA ILE A 48 -6.30 -15.80 9.06
C ILE A 48 -4.86 -16.30 9.07
N LEU A 49 -3.96 -15.64 8.34
CA LEU A 49 -2.57 -16.08 8.23
C LEU A 49 -1.79 -15.92 9.52
N PHE A 50 -2.00 -14.86 10.28
CA PHE A 50 -1.40 -14.71 11.60
C PHE A 50 -1.92 -15.76 12.59
N TYR A 51 -3.21 -16.12 12.50
CA TYR A 51 -3.77 -17.18 13.32
C TYR A 51 -3.10 -18.53 13.04
N ILE A 52 -3.00 -18.90 11.75
CA ILE A 52 -2.31 -20.12 11.32
C ILE A 52 -0.83 -20.08 11.73
N LYS A 53 -0.17 -18.94 11.53
CA LYS A 53 1.23 -18.73 11.88
C LYS A 53 1.46 -18.98 13.37
N ASN A 54 0.64 -18.39 14.26
CA ASN A 54 0.85 -18.50 15.69
C ASN A 54 0.56 -19.91 16.25
N ILE A 55 -0.34 -20.68 15.62
CA ILE A 55 -0.61 -22.07 16.03
C ILE A 55 0.48 -23.04 15.59
N SER A 56 0.94 -22.91 14.34
CA SER A 56 1.78 -23.91 13.69
C SER A 56 3.25 -23.49 13.50
N ASN A 57 3.59 -22.25 13.85
CA ASN A 57 4.88 -21.60 13.55
C ASN A 57 5.33 -21.80 12.10
N ASN A 58 4.38 -21.81 11.17
CA ASN A 58 4.61 -22.22 9.80
C ASN A 58 5.25 -21.08 8.97
N ILE A 59 6.48 -21.31 8.51
CA ILE A 59 7.25 -20.39 7.66
C ILE A 59 6.48 -20.02 6.37
N MET A 60 5.66 -20.93 5.84
CA MET A 60 4.85 -20.64 4.65
C MET A 60 3.87 -19.49 4.88
N ALA A 61 3.37 -19.30 6.11
CA ALA A 61 2.48 -18.18 6.42
C ALA A 61 3.18 -16.83 6.21
N ASP A 62 4.47 -16.72 6.54
CA ASP A 62 5.24 -15.49 6.31
C ASP A 62 5.42 -15.17 4.82
N ILE A 63 5.60 -16.20 3.98
CA ILE A 63 5.68 -16.06 2.53
C ILE A 63 4.33 -15.59 1.97
N PHE A 64 3.22 -16.18 2.41
CA PHE A 64 1.88 -15.76 1.97
C PHE A 64 1.55 -14.34 2.42
N ILE A 65 1.91 -13.97 3.65
CA ILE A 65 1.76 -12.60 4.15
C ILE A 65 2.51 -11.62 3.25
N PHE A 66 3.75 -11.92 2.87
CA PHE A 66 4.54 -11.10 1.96
C PHE A 66 3.88 -10.94 0.58
N ILE A 67 3.39 -12.03 -0.01
CA ILE A 67 2.70 -12.01 -1.31
C ILE A 67 1.43 -11.15 -1.25
N ILE A 68 0.65 -11.26 -0.17
CA ILE A 68 -0.57 -10.47 0.03
C ILE A 68 -0.25 -8.97 0.09
N PHE A 69 0.85 -8.58 0.75
CA PHE A 69 1.27 -7.18 0.74
C PHE A 69 1.64 -6.70 -0.66
N ILE A 70 2.36 -7.50 -1.45
CA ILE A 70 2.65 -7.16 -2.85
C ILE A 70 1.33 -6.91 -3.61
N PHE A 71 0.37 -7.83 -3.51
CA PHE A 71 -0.91 -7.69 -4.22
C PHE A 71 -1.72 -6.47 -3.76
N TYR A 72 -1.74 -6.20 -2.45
CA TYR A 72 -2.36 -5.00 -1.88
C TYR A 72 -1.71 -3.70 -2.40
N TYR A 73 -0.38 -3.64 -2.43
CA TYR A 73 0.34 -2.46 -2.94
C TYR A 73 0.14 -2.27 -4.44
N ILE A 74 0.21 -3.34 -5.24
CA ILE A 74 -0.10 -3.31 -6.69
C ILE A 74 -1.50 -2.73 -6.91
N ARG A 75 -2.52 -3.25 -6.21
CA ARG A 75 -3.89 -2.72 -6.27
C ARG A 75 -3.93 -1.25 -5.94
N SER A 76 -3.23 -0.82 -4.90
CA SER A 76 -3.31 0.55 -4.42
C SER A 76 -2.74 1.53 -5.44
N TYR A 77 -1.60 1.17 -6.03
CA TYR A 77 -1.01 1.91 -7.14
C TYR A 77 -1.92 1.91 -8.37
N ASP A 78 -2.53 0.78 -8.74
CA ASP A 78 -3.44 0.68 -9.89
C ASP A 78 -4.71 1.53 -9.70
N ALA A 79 -5.27 1.56 -8.50
CA ALA A 79 -6.42 2.42 -8.18
C ALA A 79 -6.09 3.91 -8.38
N SER A 80 -4.86 4.32 -8.03
CA SER A 80 -4.37 5.67 -8.32
C SER A 80 -4.18 5.89 -9.82
N ARG A 81 -3.58 4.92 -10.54
CA ARG A 81 -3.45 4.96 -12.00
C ARG A 81 -4.80 5.19 -12.67
N LYS A 82 -5.80 4.34 -12.41
CA LYS A 82 -7.15 4.41 -13.01
C LYS A 82 -7.81 5.78 -12.79
N LYS A 83 -7.75 6.30 -11.56
CA LYS A 83 -8.31 7.62 -11.21
C LYS A 83 -7.73 8.78 -12.03
N PHE A 84 -6.47 8.68 -12.45
CA PHE A 84 -5.81 9.74 -13.23
C PHE A 84 -5.75 9.44 -14.74
N HIS A 85 -5.91 8.18 -15.17
CA HIS A 85 -5.79 7.79 -16.58
C HIS A 85 -6.93 8.35 -17.45
N GLU A 86 -8.18 8.29 -16.99
CA GLU A 86 -9.33 8.70 -17.81
C GLU A 86 -9.38 10.21 -18.06
N ARG A 87 -9.07 11.02 -17.03
CA ARG A 87 -9.06 12.49 -17.15
C ARG A 87 -7.85 13.04 -17.93
N PHE A 88 -6.78 12.27 -18.08
CA PHE A 88 -5.52 12.76 -18.64
C PHE A 88 -5.10 12.10 -19.96
N ARG A 89 -5.76 11.01 -20.41
CA ARG A 89 -5.55 10.46 -21.76
C ARG A 89 -5.80 11.52 -22.85
N SER A 90 -6.78 12.39 -22.66
CA SER A 90 -7.07 13.53 -23.53
C SER A 90 -5.96 14.60 -23.47
N MET A 91 -5.43 14.88 -22.28
CA MET A 91 -4.41 15.92 -22.06
C MET A 91 -3.02 15.52 -22.58
N ILE A 92 -2.64 14.25 -22.47
CA ILE A 92 -1.34 13.76 -23.00
C ILE A 92 -1.33 13.84 -24.54
N LEU A 93 -2.46 13.53 -25.18
CA LEU A 93 -2.63 13.65 -26.64
C LEU A 93 -2.57 15.11 -27.12
N SER A 94 -3.03 16.07 -26.31
CA SER A 94 -3.07 17.48 -26.69
C SER A 94 -1.73 18.22 -26.52
N PHE A 95 -0.84 17.77 -25.63
CA PHE A 95 0.43 18.45 -25.32
C PHE A 95 1.70 17.73 -25.82
N GLY A 96 1.57 16.62 -26.55
CA GLY A 96 2.72 15.93 -27.16
C GLY A 96 3.65 15.20 -26.18
N TYR A 97 3.20 14.90 -24.96
CA TYR A 97 4.00 14.14 -23.99
C TYR A 97 4.12 12.66 -24.38
N THR A 98 5.31 12.07 -24.21
CA THR A 98 5.48 10.62 -24.26
C THR A 98 4.98 9.97 -22.96
N ARG A 99 4.64 8.68 -23.01
CA ARG A 99 4.22 7.94 -21.79
C ARG A 99 5.27 7.98 -20.69
N ASN A 100 6.55 7.94 -21.06
CA ASN A 100 7.66 8.01 -20.11
C ASN A 100 7.75 9.38 -19.44
N SER A 101 7.69 10.48 -20.20
CA SER A 101 7.75 11.82 -19.62
C SER A 101 6.53 12.11 -18.75
N TYR A 102 5.34 11.63 -19.13
CA TYR A 102 4.14 11.71 -18.29
C TYR A 102 4.29 10.94 -16.97
N PHE A 103 4.82 9.71 -17.03
CA PHE A 103 5.02 8.91 -15.83
C PHE A 103 5.95 9.63 -14.85
N GLU A 104 7.13 10.06 -15.33
CA GLU A 104 8.17 10.66 -14.49
C GLU A 104 7.74 12.01 -13.90
N THR A 105 7.07 12.86 -14.69
CA THR A 105 6.72 14.23 -14.27
C THR A 105 5.52 14.31 -13.33
N PHE A 106 4.53 13.42 -13.52
CA PHE A 106 3.22 13.57 -12.88
C PHE A 106 2.75 12.31 -12.16
N LEU A 107 2.69 11.17 -12.86
CA LEU A 107 2.05 9.98 -12.32
C LEU A 107 2.87 9.36 -11.19
N SER A 108 4.20 9.38 -11.29
CA SER A 108 5.15 8.88 -10.29
C SER A 108 4.87 9.48 -8.90
N LYS A 109 4.77 10.83 -8.81
CA LYS A 109 4.50 11.55 -7.55
C LYS A 109 3.19 11.11 -6.90
N LYS A 110 2.14 10.94 -7.72
CA LYS A 110 0.81 10.52 -7.25
C LYS A 110 0.79 9.06 -6.81
N LEU A 111 1.47 8.19 -7.56
CA LEU A 111 1.65 6.80 -7.20
C LEU A 111 2.43 6.67 -5.90
N ILE A 112 3.56 7.37 -5.75
CA ILE A 112 4.37 7.39 -4.53
C ILE A 112 3.52 7.81 -3.34
N LEU A 113 2.74 8.89 -3.46
CA LEU A 113 1.88 9.37 -2.37
C LEU A 113 0.76 8.38 -2.01
N LYS A 114 0.23 7.62 -2.98
CA LYS A 114 -0.69 6.51 -2.69
C LYS A 114 0.03 5.30 -2.08
N GLY A 115 1.25 5.02 -2.51
CA GLY A 115 2.12 4.00 -1.96
C GLY A 115 2.42 4.26 -0.49
N THR A 116 2.82 5.48 -0.13
CA THR A 116 3.12 5.86 1.25
C THR A 116 1.89 5.74 2.15
N GLU A 117 0.72 6.23 1.71
CA GLU A 117 -0.56 6.03 2.43
C GLU A 117 -0.81 4.55 2.74
N SER A 118 -0.64 3.71 1.72
CA SER A 118 -0.92 2.27 1.81
C SER A 118 0.13 1.55 2.64
N PHE A 119 1.38 1.99 2.58
CA PHE A 119 2.49 1.44 3.36
C PHE A 119 2.28 1.68 4.85
N PHE A 120 1.96 2.90 5.25
CA PHE A 120 1.66 3.22 6.64
C PHE A 120 0.41 2.50 7.15
N TYR A 121 -0.62 2.36 6.30
CA TYR A 121 -1.80 1.56 6.63
C TYR A 121 -1.46 0.07 6.81
N GLY A 122 -0.80 -0.54 5.82
CA GLY A 122 -0.48 -1.96 5.81
C GLY A 122 0.45 -2.37 6.95
N THR A 123 1.47 -1.55 7.23
CA THR A 123 2.36 -1.76 8.39
C THR A 123 1.61 -1.62 9.71
N GLY A 124 0.77 -0.60 9.87
CA GLY A 124 -0.06 -0.42 11.07
C GLY A 124 -0.98 -1.63 11.33
N VAL A 125 -1.66 -2.11 10.29
CA VAL A 125 -2.53 -3.30 10.35
C VAL A 125 -1.73 -4.56 10.71
N PHE A 126 -0.56 -4.76 10.11
CA PHE A 126 0.32 -5.88 10.44
C PHE A 126 0.60 -5.96 11.95
N TYR A 127 0.98 -4.83 12.55
CA TYR A 127 1.32 -4.79 13.97
C TYR A 127 0.12 -5.06 14.86
N ILE A 128 -1.03 -4.46 14.54
CA ILE A 128 -2.28 -4.68 15.28
C ILE A 128 -2.65 -6.16 15.26
N LEU A 129 -2.69 -6.78 14.08
CA LEU A 129 -3.13 -8.18 13.96
C LEU A 129 -2.15 -9.15 14.61
N ASN A 130 -0.84 -8.95 14.41
CA ASN A 130 0.18 -9.78 15.03
C ASN A 130 0.14 -9.71 16.57
N LYS A 131 -0.22 -8.54 17.13
CA LYS A 131 -0.36 -8.38 18.58
C LYS A 131 -1.70 -8.88 19.10
N LEU A 132 -2.81 -8.63 18.39
CA LEU A 132 -4.13 -9.14 18.76
C LEU A 132 -4.13 -10.65 19.00
N ILE A 133 -3.45 -11.42 18.14
CA ILE A 133 -3.44 -12.88 18.25
C ILE A 133 -2.49 -13.37 19.37
N ASN A 134 -1.52 -12.54 19.78
CA ASN A 134 -0.57 -12.85 20.84
C ASN A 134 -0.93 -12.22 22.20
N ILE A 135 -2.15 -11.67 22.35
CA ILE A 135 -2.60 -10.99 23.57
C ILE A 135 -2.52 -11.88 24.82
N SER A 136 -2.75 -13.20 24.69
CA SER A 136 -2.73 -14.11 25.84
C SER A 136 -1.33 -14.33 26.43
N ASN A 137 -0.26 -14.06 25.65
CA ASN A 137 1.10 -14.44 26.02
C ASN A 137 2.01 -13.24 26.32
N ASP A 138 1.57 -12.01 26.00
CA ASP A 138 2.38 -10.80 26.16
C ASP A 138 1.83 -9.90 27.28
N ASN A 139 2.71 -9.43 28.17
CA ASN A 139 2.39 -8.32 29.04
C ASN A 139 2.05 -7.07 28.22
N VAL A 140 0.97 -6.37 28.60
CA VAL A 140 0.50 -5.17 27.90
C VAL A 140 1.55 -4.07 28.00
N ASN A 141 2.32 -3.89 26.91
CA ASN A 141 3.27 -2.79 26.76
C ASN A 141 2.64 -1.68 25.91
N ILE A 142 2.64 -0.45 26.42
CA ILE A 142 2.13 0.75 25.75
C ILE A 142 2.71 0.94 24.34
N ILE A 143 3.97 0.54 24.13
CA ILE A 143 4.65 0.63 22.82
C ILE A 143 3.90 -0.17 21.74
N ASN A 144 3.28 -1.30 22.11
CA ASN A 144 2.55 -2.16 21.18
C ASN A 144 1.29 -1.48 20.61
N ILE A 145 0.75 -0.47 21.30
CA ILE A 145 -0.40 0.31 20.86
C ILE A 145 0.07 1.61 20.18
N LEU A 146 1.06 2.29 20.76
CA LEU A 146 1.56 3.56 20.23
C LEU A 146 2.07 3.45 18.79
N ILE A 147 2.88 2.43 18.48
CA ILE A 147 3.47 2.27 17.15
C ILE A 147 2.39 2.14 16.06
N PRO A 148 1.44 1.18 16.13
CA PRO A 148 0.40 1.08 15.11
C PRO A 148 -0.50 2.31 15.07
N SER A 149 -0.80 2.95 16.21
CA SER A 149 -1.57 4.19 16.26
C SER A 149 -0.88 5.32 15.48
N ILE A 150 0.43 5.51 15.67
CA ILE A 150 1.21 6.53 14.94
C ILE A 150 1.22 6.23 13.44
N LEU A 151 1.43 4.97 13.04
CA LEU A 151 1.45 4.58 11.64
C LEU A 151 0.09 4.83 10.96
N LEU A 152 -1.01 4.43 11.60
CA LEU A 152 -2.36 4.68 11.08
C LEU A 152 -2.70 6.18 11.05
N PHE A 153 -2.22 6.94 12.02
CA PHE A 153 -2.37 8.39 12.03
C PHE A 153 -1.64 9.05 10.85
N ILE A 154 -0.39 8.65 10.57
CA ILE A 154 0.34 9.11 9.39
C ILE A 154 -0.39 8.71 8.11
N ALA A 155 -0.91 7.49 8.01
CA ALA A 155 -1.72 7.06 6.86
C ALA A 155 -2.95 7.96 6.66
N SER A 156 -3.61 8.35 7.75
CA SER A 156 -4.74 9.29 7.73
C SER A 156 -4.34 10.69 7.25
N ILE A 157 -3.20 11.22 7.71
CA ILE A 157 -2.66 12.50 7.23
C ILE A 157 -2.38 12.44 5.72
N VAL A 158 -1.71 11.40 5.25
CA VAL A 158 -1.40 11.25 3.81
C VAL A 158 -2.69 11.10 2.98
N LYS A 159 -3.72 10.44 3.53
CA LYS A 159 -5.03 10.32 2.87
C LYS A 159 -5.76 11.67 2.79
N THR A 160 -5.74 12.46 3.87
CA THR A 160 -6.47 13.74 3.97
C THR A 160 -5.79 14.88 3.23
N THR A 161 -4.47 14.85 3.08
CA THR A 161 -3.72 15.81 2.23
C THR A 161 -4.10 15.72 0.75
N LYS A 162 -4.82 14.67 0.31
CA LYS A 162 -5.34 14.51 -1.07
C LYS A 162 -6.54 15.39 -1.44
N THR A 163 -7.06 16.24 -0.56
CA THR A 163 -8.16 17.17 -0.93
C THR A 163 -7.64 18.59 -1.14
N GLY A 164 -7.20 18.90 -2.35
CA GLY A 164 -7.45 20.21 -2.98
C GLY A 164 -6.94 21.51 -2.34
N LYS A 165 -6.04 21.49 -1.35
CA LYS A 165 -5.55 22.74 -0.73
C LYS A 165 -4.35 23.40 -1.43
N ILE A 166 -3.70 22.74 -2.39
CA ILE A 166 -2.61 23.39 -3.16
C ILE A 166 -3.16 24.50 -4.09
N TYR A 167 -4.44 24.45 -4.46
CA TYR A 167 -5.09 25.54 -5.21
C TYR A 167 -5.62 26.67 -4.32
N LYS A 168 -5.54 26.58 -2.99
CA LYS A 168 -5.96 27.66 -2.08
C LYS A 168 -4.84 28.64 -1.70
N PHE A 169 -3.59 28.28 -1.96
CA PHE A 169 -2.42 29.12 -1.63
C PHE A 169 -1.82 29.83 -2.84
N VAL A 170 -2.42 29.70 -4.02
CA VAL A 170 -2.13 30.54 -5.18
C VAL A 170 -3.35 31.45 -5.39
N LYS A 171 -3.43 32.49 -4.58
CA LYS A 171 -4.24 33.68 -4.80
C LYS A 171 -3.37 34.88 -4.47
#